data_AF-R5YGR4-F1
#
_entry.id   AF-R5YGR4-F1
#
_cell.length_a   1.000
_cell.length_b   1.000
_cell.length_c   1.000
_cell.angle_alpha   90.00
_cell.angle_beta   90.00
_cell.angle_gamma   90.00
#
_symmetry.space_group_name_H-M   'P 1'
#
loop_
_entity.id
_entity.type
_entity.pdbx_description
1 polymer ?
#
loop_
_entity_poly.entity_id
_entity_poly.type
_entity_poly.pdbx_seq_one_letter_code
_entity_poly.pdbx_strand_id
1 'polypeptide(L)'
;MALKCDNRPVNNLYHQMGAQQYSFTQMEGSAVYKFAVRTVPHAISEALEKAGVPVDDVKLFVLHQANLRIIESVAKRLRQPMEKFPTNLEECGNISAASVPILLDKVRKDGMISKGDKIVMAGFGAGLTWGACVIEW
;
A
#
# COMPACT_ATOMS: atom_id res chain seq x y z
N MET A 1 14.10 -2.09 14.35
CA MET A 1 12.79 -1.90 13.69
C MET A 1 13.04 -1.35 12.29
N ALA A 2 12.47 -1.94 11.24
CA ALA A 2 12.82 -1.61 9.85
C ALA A 2 12.21 -0.27 9.36
N LEU A 3 11.10 0.16 9.94
CA LEU A 3 10.48 1.47 9.70
C LEU A 3 9.81 1.93 10.99
N LYS A 4 10.19 3.10 11.50
CA LYS A 4 9.62 3.69 12.71
C LYS A 4 9.57 5.21 12.63
N CYS A 5 8.57 5.78 13.30
CA CYS A 5 8.50 7.19 13.62
C CYS A 5 7.78 7.28 14.96
N ASP A 6 8.37 7.97 15.94
CA ASP A 6 7.74 8.09 17.24
C ASP A 6 6.59 9.10 17.20
N ASN A 7 5.61 8.90 18.07
CA ASN A 7 4.54 9.86 18.32
C ASN A 7 5.13 11.26 18.55
N ARG A 8 4.59 12.26 17.83
CA ARG A 8 4.83 13.68 18.15
C ARG A 8 3.78 14.13 19.16
N PRO A 9 4.16 14.39 20.42
CA PRO A 9 3.21 14.87 21.41
C PRO A 9 2.68 16.24 20.99
N VAL A 10 1.43 16.51 21.35
CA VAL A 10 0.78 17.78 21.07
C VAL A 10 1.40 18.85 21.98
N ASN A 11 2.05 19.85 21.40
CA ASN A 11 2.54 21.01 22.13
C ASN A 11 1.62 22.22 21.86
N ASN A 12 0.89 22.69 22.86
CA ASN A 12 -0.06 23.79 22.74
C ASN A 12 -0.14 24.62 24.03
N LEU A 13 -1.00 25.66 24.05
CA LEU A 13 -1.16 26.57 25.20
C LEU A 13 -1.56 25.85 26.51
N TYR A 14 -2.23 24.71 26.42
CA TYR A 14 -2.72 23.94 27.58
C TYR A 14 -1.80 22.77 27.95
N HIS A 15 -0.86 22.42 27.09
CA HIS A 15 0.09 21.33 27.31
C HIS A 15 1.45 21.70 26.69
N GLN A 16 2.37 22.14 27.53
CA GLN A 16 3.75 22.45 27.13
C GLN A 16 4.69 21.36 27.64
N MET A 17 5.12 20.48 26.74
CA MET A 17 6.35 19.71 26.97
C MET A 17 7.52 20.60 26.53
N GLY A 18 8.57 20.68 27.35
CA GLY A 18 9.74 21.54 27.10
C GLY A 18 10.45 21.26 25.76
N ALA A 19 11.57 21.93 25.49
CA ALA A 19 12.30 21.78 24.21
C ALA A 19 12.57 20.30 23.87
N GLN A 20 11.77 19.74 22.97
CA GLN A 20 11.78 18.33 22.65
C GLN A 20 12.40 18.13 21.27
N GLN A 21 13.33 17.19 21.18
CA GLN A 21 13.93 16.82 19.91
C GLN A 21 12.91 16.04 19.09
N TYR A 22 12.45 16.60 17.97
CA TYR A 22 11.49 15.92 17.11
C TYR A 22 12.07 14.61 16.57
N SER A 23 11.29 13.53 16.67
CA SER A 23 11.60 12.28 15.98
C SER A 23 11.30 12.44 14.49
N PHE A 24 12.21 11.93 13.67
CA PHE A 24 12.08 11.83 12.22
C PHE A 24 11.83 10.38 11.84
N THR A 25 11.20 10.17 10.69
CA THR A 25 11.04 8.81 10.14
C THR A 25 12.40 8.17 9.94
N GLN A 26 12.62 7.02 10.57
CA GLN A 26 13.80 6.19 10.38
C GLN A 26 13.40 4.94 9.60
N MET A 27 14.14 4.63 8.54
CA MET A 27 13.86 3.50 7.67
C MET A 27 15.13 2.77 7.26
N GLU A 28 15.13 1.45 7.41
CA GLU A 28 16.09 0.56 6.75
C GLU A 28 15.42 0.00 5.49
N GLY A 29 15.70 0.65 4.35
CA GLY A 29 14.98 0.41 3.10
C GLY A 29 15.10 -1.03 2.59
N SER A 30 16.23 -1.71 2.82
CA SER A 30 16.45 -3.07 2.32
C SER A 30 15.57 -4.08 3.05
N ALA A 31 15.43 -3.97 4.36
CA ALA A 31 14.56 -4.80 5.18
C ALA A 31 13.08 -4.53 4.85
N VAL A 32 12.70 -3.26 4.70
CA VAL A 32 11.33 -2.91 4.30
C VAL A 32 10.99 -3.50 2.93
N TYR A 33 11.89 -3.37 1.96
CA TYR A 33 11.72 -3.93 0.62
C TYR A 33 11.56 -5.45 0.67
N LYS A 34 12.50 -6.17 1.32
CA LYS A 34 12.47 -7.64 1.45
C LYS A 34 11.21 -8.13 2.14
N PHE A 35 10.75 -7.41 3.16
CA PHE A 35 9.48 -7.67 3.82
C PHE A 35 8.31 -7.50 2.85
N ALA A 36 8.19 -6.35 2.19
CA ALA A 36 7.06 -6.02 1.33
C ALA A 36 6.90 -7.01 0.18
N VAL A 37 7.99 -7.33 -0.54
CA VAL A 37 7.94 -8.26 -1.68
C VAL A 37 7.58 -9.69 -1.27
N ARG A 38 7.75 -10.06 0.01
CA ARG A 38 7.33 -11.36 0.53
C ARG A 38 5.90 -11.34 1.03
N THR A 39 5.56 -10.33 1.83
CA THR A 39 4.33 -10.30 2.63
C THR A 39 3.12 -9.85 1.81
N VAL A 40 3.27 -8.86 0.92
CA VAL A 40 2.15 -8.30 0.15
C VAL A 40 1.52 -9.35 -0.78
N PRO A 41 2.28 -10.12 -1.59
CA PRO A 41 1.69 -11.15 -2.45
C PRO A 41 0.99 -12.26 -1.66
N HIS A 42 1.53 -12.61 -0.48
CA HIS A 42 0.93 -13.60 0.40
C HIS A 42 -0.42 -13.12 0.94
N ALA A 43 -0.48 -11.88 1.45
CA ALA A 43 -1.72 -11.28 1.93
C ALA A 43 -2.79 -11.17 0.82
N ILE A 44 -2.37 -10.81 -0.40
CA ILE A 44 -3.27 -10.79 -1.57
C ILE A 44 -3.81 -12.19 -1.87
N SER A 45 -2.93 -13.20 -1.89
CA SER A 45 -3.33 -14.58 -2.18
C SER A 45 -4.30 -15.12 -1.13
N GLU A 46 -4.06 -14.84 0.15
CA GLU A 46 -4.94 -15.21 1.26
C GLU A 46 -6.32 -14.52 1.14
N ALA A 47 -6.35 -13.24 0.78
CA ALA A 47 -7.60 -12.50 0.58
C ALA A 47 -8.41 -13.05 -0.60
N LEU A 48 -7.75 -13.39 -1.71
CA LEU A 48 -8.37 -14.00 -2.90
C LEU A 48 -8.92 -15.39 -2.61
N GLU A 49 -8.16 -16.21 -1.88
CA GLU A 49 -8.58 -17.55 -1.45
C GLU A 49 -9.83 -17.45 -0.56
N LYS A 50 -9.83 -16.57 0.44
CA LYS A 50 -11.00 -16.32 1.30
C LYS A 50 -12.22 -15.82 0.54
N ALA A 51 -12.00 -15.06 -0.53
CA ALA A 51 -13.07 -14.55 -1.40
C ALA A 51 -13.54 -15.57 -2.46
N GLY A 52 -12.83 -16.68 -2.65
CA GLY A 52 -13.10 -17.62 -3.75
C GLY A 52 -12.88 -17.03 -5.14
N VAL A 53 -11.99 -16.04 -5.27
CA VAL A 53 -11.74 -15.31 -6.53
C VAL A 53 -10.41 -15.76 -7.13
N PRO A 54 -10.40 -16.28 -8.38
CA PRO A 54 -9.17 -16.54 -9.12
C PRO A 54 -8.37 -15.24 -9.33
N VAL A 55 -7.05 -15.29 -9.21
CA VAL A 55 -6.18 -14.12 -9.43
C VAL A 55 -6.34 -13.52 -10.84
N ASP A 56 -6.65 -14.36 -11.83
CA ASP A 56 -6.83 -13.94 -13.22
C ASP A 56 -8.10 -13.12 -13.44
N ASP A 57 -9.13 -13.33 -12.61
CA ASP A 57 -10.39 -12.58 -12.61
C ASP A 57 -10.25 -11.17 -12.03
N VAL A 58 -9.13 -10.87 -11.36
CA VAL A 58 -8.88 -9.55 -10.79
C VAL A 58 -8.62 -8.57 -11.93
N LYS A 59 -9.43 -7.52 -11.98
CA LYS A 59 -9.34 -6.41 -12.94
C LYS A 59 -8.11 -5.55 -12.68
N LEU A 60 -7.97 -5.02 -11.45
CA LEU A 60 -6.85 -4.18 -11.02
C LEU A 60 -6.37 -4.52 -9.60
N PHE A 61 -5.08 -4.28 -9.37
CA PHE A 61 -4.40 -4.34 -8.08
C PHE A 61 -3.99 -2.94 -7.64
N VAL A 62 -4.80 -2.31 -6.78
CA VAL A 62 -4.59 -0.97 -6.23
C VAL A 62 -3.72 -1.06 -4.98
N LEU A 63 -2.40 -1.01 -5.17
CA LEU A 63 -1.43 -1.24 -4.09
C LEU A 63 -0.94 0.06 -3.44
N HIS A 64 -0.42 -0.03 -2.21
CA HIS A 64 0.30 1.07 -1.57
C HIS A 64 1.51 1.50 -2.41
N GLN A 65 1.59 2.81 -2.66
CA GLN A 65 2.55 3.45 -3.56
C GLN A 65 3.84 3.81 -2.81
N ALA A 66 4.60 2.79 -2.40
CA ALA A 66 5.88 3.00 -1.70
C ALA A 66 7.06 3.12 -2.66
N ASN A 67 7.14 2.22 -3.64
CA ASN A 67 8.23 2.10 -4.59
C ASN A 67 7.81 1.22 -5.77
N LEU A 68 8.10 1.65 -7.00
CA LEU A 68 7.73 0.92 -8.22
C LEU A 68 8.30 -0.50 -8.25
N ARG A 69 9.55 -0.69 -7.77
CA ARG A 69 10.21 -2.01 -7.74
C ARG A 69 9.51 -3.03 -6.83
N ILE A 70 8.77 -2.56 -5.82
CA ILE A 70 7.94 -3.42 -4.98
C ILE A 70 6.73 -3.88 -5.77
N ILE A 71 6.04 -2.96 -6.46
CA ILE A 71 4.88 -3.24 -7.29
C ILE A 71 5.24 -4.25 -8.40
N GLU A 72 6.34 -4.03 -9.12
CA GLU A 72 6.86 -4.95 -10.13
C GLU A 72 7.14 -6.35 -9.56
N SER A 73 7.73 -6.42 -8.37
CA SER A 73 8.03 -7.70 -7.71
C SER A 73 6.76 -8.42 -7.26
N VAL A 74 5.75 -7.68 -6.83
CA VAL A 74 4.44 -8.23 -6.47
C VAL A 74 3.74 -8.78 -7.72
N ALA A 75 3.69 -7.99 -8.81
CA ALA A 75 3.11 -8.41 -10.09
C ALA A 75 3.75 -9.71 -10.60
N LYS A 76 5.09 -9.77 -10.60
CA LYS A 76 5.84 -10.97 -11.00
C LYS A 76 5.51 -12.19 -10.12
N ARG A 77 5.37 -12.02 -8.80
CA ARG A 77 5.02 -13.11 -7.87
C ARG A 77 3.59 -13.61 -8.05
N LEU A 78 2.66 -12.70 -8.35
CA LEU A 78 1.27 -13.04 -8.68
C LEU A 78 1.10 -13.56 -10.11
N ARG A 79 2.16 -13.53 -10.93
CA ARG A 79 2.15 -13.88 -12.36
C ARG A 79 1.12 -13.06 -13.15
N GLN A 80 0.93 -11.81 -12.77
CA GLN A 80 0.00 -10.91 -13.41
C GLN A 80 0.75 -9.84 -14.22
N PRO A 81 0.17 -9.39 -15.35
CA PRO A 81 0.74 -8.34 -16.18
C PRO A 81 0.74 -6.99 -15.45
N MET A 82 1.77 -6.16 -15.66
CA MET A 82 1.93 -4.86 -14.99
C MET A 82 0.80 -3.88 -15.30
N GLU A 83 0.12 -4.07 -16.42
CA GLU A 83 -1.05 -3.32 -16.86
C GLU A 83 -2.23 -3.40 -15.86
N LYS A 84 -2.27 -4.45 -15.02
CA LYS A 84 -3.24 -4.55 -13.92
C LYS A 84 -2.80 -3.82 -12.64
N PHE A 85 -1.62 -3.21 -12.60
CA PHE A 85 -1.03 -2.54 -11.42
C PHE A 85 -0.86 -1.05 -11.70
N PRO A 86 -1.93 -0.25 -11.61
CA PRO A 86 -1.86 1.18 -11.85
C PRO A 86 -0.92 1.86 -10.83
N THR A 87 -0.28 2.93 -11.27
CA THR A 87 0.62 3.73 -10.44
C THR A 87 0.30 5.21 -10.57
N ASN A 88 0.64 5.96 -9.53
CA ASN A 88 0.69 7.42 -9.53
C ASN A 88 1.92 7.92 -8.73
N LEU A 89 2.94 7.07 -8.63
CA LEU A 89 4.17 7.34 -7.87
C LEU A 89 4.93 8.54 -8.42
N GLU A 90 4.91 8.70 -9.74
CA GLU A 90 5.49 9.79 -10.49
C GLU A 90 4.82 11.15 -10.22
N GLU A 91 3.54 11.13 -9.82
CA GLU A 91 2.75 12.33 -9.52
C GLU A 91 2.74 12.63 -8.01
N CYS A 92 2.53 11.60 -7.18
CA CYS A 92 2.21 11.73 -5.76
C CYS A 92 3.33 11.26 -4.82
N GLY A 93 4.23 10.39 -5.28
CA GLY A 93 5.18 9.70 -4.42
C GLY A 93 4.53 8.85 -3.32
N ASN A 94 5.30 8.58 -2.25
CA ASN A 94 4.81 7.84 -1.09
C ASN A 94 4.14 8.76 -0.07
N ILE A 95 2.81 8.74 -0.06
CA ILE A 95 1.93 9.51 0.83
C ILE A 95 1.27 8.64 1.91
N SER A 96 1.96 7.56 2.32
CA SER A 96 1.57 6.70 3.43
C SER A 96 0.14 6.12 3.24
N ALA A 97 -0.72 6.22 4.26
CA ALA A 97 -2.08 5.70 4.25
C ALA A 97 -2.95 6.27 3.12
N ALA A 98 -2.63 7.46 2.62
CA ALA A 98 -3.40 8.11 1.55
C ALA A 98 -3.11 7.52 0.16
N SER A 99 -2.03 6.75 -0.01
CA SER A 99 -1.60 6.25 -1.33
C SER A 99 -2.65 5.37 -2.00
N VAL A 100 -3.23 4.42 -1.26
CA VAL A 100 -4.22 3.48 -1.81
C VAL A 100 -5.52 4.20 -2.19
N PRO A 101 -6.17 5.00 -1.32
CA PRO A 101 -7.42 5.68 -1.69
C PRO A 101 -7.24 6.74 -2.77
N ILE A 102 -6.11 7.44 -2.84
CA ILE A 102 -5.85 8.41 -3.92
C ILE A 102 -5.67 7.70 -5.26
N LEU A 103 -4.96 6.57 -5.28
CA LEU A 103 -4.87 5.77 -6.50
C LEU A 103 -6.23 5.20 -6.92
N LEU A 104 -7.03 4.73 -5.95
CA LEU A 104 -8.40 4.25 -6.21
C LEU A 104 -9.28 5.35 -6.83
N ASP A 105 -9.19 6.57 -6.30
CA ASP A 105 -9.90 7.74 -6.82
C ASP A 105 -9.51 8.05 -8.28
N LYS A 106 -8.20 7.97 -8.58
CA LYS A 106 -7.64 8.16 -9.92
C LYS A 106 -8.16 7.10 -10.90
N VAL A 107 -8.00 5.81 -10.61
CA VAL A 107 -8.41 4.74 -11.55
C VAL A 107 -9.91 4.75 -11.83
N ARG A 108 -10.73 5.18 -10.87
CA ARG A 108 -12.16 5.41 -11.06
C ARG A 108 -12.41 6.59 -12.00
N LYS A 109 -11.74 7.73 -11.80
CA LYS A 109 -11.86 8.91 -12.67
C LYS A 109 -11.38 8.65 -14.09
N ASP A 110 -10.35 7.81 -14.23
CA ASP A 110 -9.75 7.41 -15.50
C ASP A 110 -10.57 6.31 -16.20
N GLY A 111 -11.71 5.88 -15.63
CA GLY A 111 -12.62 4.91 -16.23
C GLY A 111 -12.08 3.48 -16.31
N MET A 112 -11.08 3.14 -15.51
CA MET A 112 -10.39 1.85 -15.57
C MET A 112 -11.17 0.71 -14.88
N ILE A 113 -12.13 1.08 -14.02
CA ILE A 113 -12.99 0.16 -13.26
C ILE A 113 -14.46 0.51 -13.43
N SER A 114 -15.30 -0.52 -13.46
CA SER A 114 -16.75 -0.46 -13.64
C SER A 114 -17.47 -1.36 -12.64
N LYS A 115 -18.79 -1.16 -12.48
CA LYS A 115 -19.60 -1.97 -11.56
C LYS A 115 -19.46 -3.47 -11.90
N GLY A 116 -19.21 -4.29 -10.88
CA GLY A 116 -18.98 -5.73 -11.00
C GLY A 116 -17.51 -6.12 -11.22
N ASP A 117 -16.61 -5.16 -11.45
CA ASP A 117 -15.18 -5.47 -11.56
C ASP A 117 -14.62 -5.89 -10.19
N LYS A 118 -13.86 -6.98 -10.16
CA LYS A 118 -13.15 -7.41 -8.97
C LYS A 118 -11.81 -6.68 -8.87
N ILE A 119 -11.59 -5.94 -7.80
CA ILE A 119 -10.32 -5.26 -7.53
C ILE A 119 -9.70 -5.77 -6.23
N VAL A 120 -8.38 -5.71 -6.17
CA VAL A 120 -7.62 -5.96 -4.95
C VAL A 120 -7.02 -4.66 -4.47
N MET A 121 -7.19 -4.35 -3.19
CA MET A 121 -6.44 -3.29 -2.52
C MET A 121 -5.49 -3.91 -1.51
N ALA A 122 -4.25 -3.43 -1.44
CA ALA A 122 -3.32 -3.90 -0.42
C ALA A 122 -2.34 -2.81 0.01
N GLY A 123 -1.94 -2.86 1.28
CA GLY A 123 -1.00 -1.91 1.85
C GLY A 123 -0.10 -2.55 2.91
N PHE A 124 1.00 -1.87 3.18
CA PHE A 124 1.95 -2.20 4.23
C PHE A 124 2.59 -0.92 4.79
N GLY A 125 3.06 -0.95 6.03
CA GLY A 125 3.61 0.23 6.68
C GLY A 125 4.35 -0.05 7.98
N ALA A 126 4.66 1.03 8.70
CA ALA A 126 5.37 0.99 9.97
C ALA A 126 4.60 0.14 11.01
N GLY A 127 5.34 -0.66 11.79
CA GLY A 127 4.75 -1.61 12.75
C GLY A 127 5.56 -2.89 12.95
N LEU A 128 5.84 -3.73 11.95
CA LEU A 128 5.31 -3.72 10.57
C LEU A 128 3.85 -4.19 10.56
N THR A 129 3.03 -3.50 9.78
CA THR A 129 1.61 -3.83 9.56
C THR A 129 1.33 -3.97 8.07
N TRP A 130 0.38 -4.81 7.71
CA TRP A 130 -0.03 -5.04 6.32
C TRP A 130 -1.47 -5.55 6.26
N GLY A 131 -2.08 -5.44 5.09
CA GLY A 131 -3.41 -5.97 4.83
C GLY A 131 -3.72 -5.97 3.33
N ALA A 132 -4.66 -6.83 2.95
CA ALA A 132 -5.24 -6.87 1.62
C ALA A 132 -6.74 -7.12 1.72
N CYS A 133 -7.50 -6.61 0.76
CA CYS A 133 -8.92 -6.92 0.61
C CYS A 133 -9.26 -7.08 -0.88
N VAL A 134 -10.31 -7.86 -1.12
CA VAL A 134 -10.95 -8.04 -2.42
C VAL A 134 -12.28 -7.30 -2.39
N ILE A 135 -12.55 -6.50 -3.41
CA ILE A 135 -13.78 -5.72 -3.53
C ILE A 135 -14.38 -6.00 -4.91
N GLU A 136 -15.69 -6.23 -4.95
CA GLU A 136 -16.47 -6.06 -6.18
C GLU A 136 -16.93 -4.60 -6.23
N TRP A 137 -16.48 -3.87 -7.25
CA TRP A 137 -16.70 -2.43 -7.42
C TRP A 137 -18.15 -2.12 -7.81
#